data_AF-A0A933YQI9-F1
#
_entry.id   AF-A0A933YQI9-F1
#
_cell.length_a   1.000
_cell.length_b   1.000
_cell.length_c   1.000
_cell.angle_alpha   90.00
_cell.angle_beta   90.00
_cell.angle_gamma   90.00
#
_symmetry.space_group_name_H-M   'P 1'
#
loop_
_entity.id
_entity.type
_entity.pdbx_description
1 polymer ?
#
loop_
_entity_poly.entity_id
_entity_poly.type
_entity_poly.pdbx_seq_one_letter_code
_entity_poly.pdbx_strand_id
1 'polypeptide(L)'
;DILGDRRKEVTVELIQKTVVDYFDMKLADLKSEKRLKNIVLARQVAIWLCRDMTKASYPDIGLKFGGKDHSTIIHSFKKIDKAIADDSKLSKIIEEIKLILLK
;
A
#
# COMPACT_ATOMS: atom_id res chain seq x y z
N ASP A 1 22.97 -28.74 3.16
CA ASP A 1 21.56 -28.74 2.72
C ASP A 1 20.95 -27.38 2.83
N ILE A 2 20.13 -27.08 1.83
CA ILE A 2 19.68 -25.75 1.41
C ILE A 2 18.59 -25.27 2.37
N LEU A 3 18.99 -24.49 3.39
CA LEU A 3 18.08 -23.60 4.10
C LEU A 3 17.82 -22.41 3.18
N GLY A 4 16.97 -22.63 2.17
CA GLY A 4 16.40 -21.54 1.38
C GLY A 4 15.59 -20.67 2.32
N ASP A 5 16.19 -19.54 2.70
CA ASP A 5 15.56 -18.39 3.34
C ASP A 5 14.29 -18.06 2.56
N ARG A 6 13.14 -18.64 2.96
CA ARG A 6 11.83 -18.36 2.39
C ARG A 6 11.42 -16.97 2.86
N ARG A 7 12.11 -15.94 2.37
CA ARG A 7 11.62 -14.57 2.42
C ARG A 7 10.25 -14.60 1.78
N LYS A 8 9.20 -14.37 2.57
CA LYS A 8 7.84 -14.23 2.05
C LYS A 8 7.90 -13.18 0.94
N GLU A 9 7.48 -13.57 -0.26
CA GLU A 9 7.33 -12.61 -1.34
C GLU A 9 6.25 -11.59 -0.93
N VAL A 10 6.58 -10.31 -1.04
CA VAL A 10 5.63 -9.24 -0.73
C VAL A 10 4.65 -9.13 -1.90
N THR A 11 3.38 -9.47 -1.63
CA THR A 11 2.30 -9.40 -2.63
C THR A 11 1.39 -8.19 -2.40
N VAL A 12 0.62 -7.79 -3.41
CA VAL A 12 -0.39 -6.72 -3.29
C VAL A 12 -1.40 -7.06 -2.21
N GLU A 13 -1.84 -8.32 -2.12
CA GLU A 13 -2.77 -8.80 -1.10
C GLU A 13 -2.19 -8.71 0.31
N LEU A 14 -0.91 -9.04 0.48
CA LEU A 14 -0.23 -8.92 1.76
C LEU A 14 -0.12 -7.46 2.21
N ILE A 15 0.23 -6.56 1.28
CA ILE A 15 0.27 -5.11 1.53
C ILE A 15 -1.11 -4.61 1.94
N GLN A 16 -2.15 -4.94 1.17
CA GLN A 16 -3.51 -4.52 1.49
C GLN A 16 -3.95 -4.98 2.88
N LYS A 17 -3.68 -6.25 3.23
CA LYS A 17 -4.00 -6.80 4.56
C LYS A 17 -3.25 -6.06 5.66
N THR A 18 -1.94 -5.91 5.51
CA THR A 18 -1.09 -5.26 6.52
C THR A 18 -1.49 -3.80 6.75
N VAL A 19 -1.84 -3.08 5.69
CA VAL A 19 -2.29 -1.70 5.80
C VAL A 19 -3.65 -1.61 6.49
N VAL A 20 -4.61 -2.47 6.16
CA VAL A 20 -5.91 -2.41 6.85
C VAL A 20 -5.82 -2.80 8.32
N ASP A 21 -4.95 -3.75 8.66
CA ASP A 21 -4.67 -4.12 10.04
C ASP A 21 -4.00 -2.96 10.79
N TYR A 22 -3.04 -2.26 10.17
CA TYR A 22 -2.36 -1.09 10.77
C TYR A 22 -3.30 0.10 11.02
N PHE A 23 -4.24 0.37 10.11
CA PHE A 23 -5.16 1.50 10.21
C PHE A 23 -6.51 1.14 10.88
N ASP A 24 -6.65 -0.08 11.41
CA ASP A 24 -7.89 -0.62 12.01
C ASP A 24 -9.12 -0.41 11.11
N MET A 25 -9.06 -0.95 9.89
CA MET A 25 -10.14 -0.85 8.90
C MET A 25 -10.39 -2.16 8.17
N LYS A 26 -11.43 -2.18 7.32
CA LYS A 26 -11.76 -3.37 6.54
C LYS A 26 -11.08 -3.32 5.18
N LEU A 27 -10.70 -4.47 4.64
CA LEU A 27 -10.17 -4.59 3.27
C LEU A 27 -11.11 -3.96 2.21
N ALA A 28 -12.42 -4.04 2.44
CA ALA A 28 -13.43 -3.42 1.59
C ALA A 28 -13.30 -1.89 1.53
N ASP A 29 -12.80 -1.23 2.58
CA ASP A 29 -12.63 0.22 2.60
C ASP A 29 -11.55 0.67 1.61
N LEU A 30 -10.46 -0.09 1.44
CA LEU A 30 -9.44 0.18 0.42
C LEU A 30 -10.01 0.10 -1.00
N LYS A 31 -10.97 -0.79 -1.24
CA LYS A 31 -11.61 -1.00 -2.55
C LYS A 31 -12.79 -0.06 -2.80
N SER A 32 -13.33 0.55 -1.76
CA SER A 32 -14.51 1.42 -1.85
C SER A 32 -14.24 2.78 -2.51
N GLU A 33 -15.32 3.50 -2.84
CA GLU A 33 -15.29 4.90 -3.25
C GLU A 33 -15.36 5.89 -2.07
N LYS A 34 -15.31 5.39 -0.82
CA LYS A 34 -15.33 6.25 0.38
C LYS A 34 -14.12 7.19 0.39
N ARG A 35 -14.40 8.47 0.68
CA ARG A 35 -13.42 9.57 0.72
C ARG A 35 -13.10 10.10 2.11
N LEU A 36 -13.40 9.34 3.17
CA LEU A 36 -12.97 9.68 4.52
C LEU A 36 -11.44 9.79 4.58
N LYS A 37 -10.93 10.81 5.27
CA LYS A 37 -9.50 11.16 5.25
C LYS A 37 -8.59 9.99 5.62
N ASN A 38 -8.95 9.22 6.64
CA ASN A 38 -8.23 8.04 7.08
C ASN A 38 -8.22 6.91 6.02
N ILE A 39 -9.38 6.62 5.42
CA ILE A 39 -9.51 5.60 4.36
C ILE A 39 -8.69 6.01 3.12
N VAL A 40 -8.77 7.28 2.73
CA VAL A 40 -8.00 7.81 1.59
C VAL A 40 -6.50 7.70 1.87
N LEU A 41 -6.05 8.09 3.07
CA LEU A 41 -4.65 7.98 3.46
C LEU A 41 -4.17 6.53 3.41
N ALA A 42 -4.88 5.60 4.06
CA ALA A 42 -4.53 4.18 4.06
C ALA A 42 -4.48 3.59 2.64
N ARG A 43 -5.45 3.93 1.78
CA ARG A 43 -5.45 3.52 0.38
C ARG A 43 -4.25 4.05 -0.40
N GLN A 44 -3.91 5.32 -0.20
CA GLN A 44 -2.77 5.95 -0.87
C GLN A 44 -1.45 5.34 -0.40
N VAL A 45 -1.29 5.10 0.91
CA VAL A 45 -0.13 4.41 1.50
C VAL A 45 -0.01 2.99 0.92
N ALA A 46 -1.10 2.22 0.88
CA ALA A 46 -1.08 0.88 0.31
C ALA A 46 -0.68 0.87 -1.17
N ILE A 47 -1.18 1.82 -1.97
CA ILE A 47 -0.82 1.95 -3.38
C ILE A 47 0.67 2.28 -3.53
N TRP A 48 1.20 3.18 -2.71
CA TRP A 48 2.61 3.55 -2.76
C TRP A 48 3.51 2.35 -2.41
N LEU A 49 3.17 1.63 -1.34
CA LEU A 49 3.87 0.40 -0.95
C LEU A 49 3.83 -0.67 -2.05
N CYS A 50 2.72 -0.80 -2.77
CA CYS A 50 2.64 -1.75 -3.89
C CYS A 50 3.67 -1.43 -5.00
N ARG A 51 3.89 -0.15 -5.28
CA ARG A 51 4.87 0.27 -6.30
C ARG A 51 6.32 0.18 -5.81
N ASP A 52 6.53 0.35 -4.51
CA ASP A 52 7.85 0.28 -3.87
C ASP A 52 8.31 -1.17 -3.64
N MET A 53 7.39 -2.05 -3.24
CA MET A 53 7.74 -3.39 -2.73
C MET A 53 7.32 -4.55 -3.65
N THR A 54 6.66 -4.27 -4.79
CA THR A 54 6.22 -5.30 -5.74
C THR A 54 6.53 -4.91 -7.19
N LYS A 55 6.44 -5.89 -8.10
CA LYS A 55 6.56 -5.67 -9.55
C LYS A 55 5.21 -5.35 -10.24
N ALA A 56 4.12 -5.22 -9.48
CA ALA A 56 2.78 -5.04 -10.05
C ALA A 56 2.66 -3.70 -10.81
N SER A 57 2.07 -3.72 -12.01
CA SER A 57 1.87 -2.53 -12.83
C SER A 57 0.78 -1.61 -12.26
N TYR A 58 0.72 -0.35 -12.69
CA TYR A 58 -0.36 0.56 -12.26
C TYR A 58 -1.76 0.02 -12.59
N PRO A 59 -2.01 -0.56 -13.79
CA PRO A 59 -3.27 -1.25 -14.08
C PRO A 59 -3.57 -2.42 -13.13
N ASP A 60 -2.59 -3.29 -12.86
CA ASP A 60 -2.79 -4.45 -11.99
C ASP A 60 -3.15 -4.04 -10.57
N ILE A 61 -2.46 -3.01 -10.05
CA ILE A 61 -2.79 -2.41 -8.75
C ILE A 61 -4.21 -1.85 -8.80
N GLY A 62 -4.59 -1.12 -9.86
CA GLY A 62 -5.95 -0.62 -10.06
C GLY A 62 -7.02 -1.71 -9.91
N LEU A 63 -6.83 -2.85 -10.59
CA LEU A 63 -7.72 -4.01 -10.48
C LEU A 63 -7.83 -4.52 -9.04
N LYS A 64 -6.71 -4.65 -8.32
CA LYS A 64 -6.69 -5.13 -6.93
C LYS A 64 -7.30 -4.14 -5.94
N PHE A 65 -7.38 -2.85 -6.29
CA PHE A 65 -7.97 -1.79 -5.46
C PHE A 65 -9.43 -1.45 -5.83
N GLY A 66 -10.17 -2.43 -6.37
CA GLY A 66 -11.61 -2.28 -6.68
C GLY A 66 -11.88 -1.82 -8.11
N GLY A 67 -10.98 -2.13 -9.05
CA GLY A 67 -11.13 -1.71 -10.45
C GLY A 67 -10.88 -0.20 -10.65
N LYS A 68 -10.04 0.41 -9.82
CA LYS A 68 -9.71 1.83 -9.93
C LYS A 68 -8.85 2.09 -11.16
N ASP A 69 -9.11 3.21 -11.82
CA ASP A 69 -8.37 3.61 -13.00
C ASP A 69 -6.86 3.77 -12.71
N HIS A 70 -6.01 3.32 -13.63
CA HIS A 70 -4.56 3.37 -13.47
C HIS A 70 -4.02 4.79 -13.22
N SER A 71 -4.66 5.83 -13.77
CA SER A 71 -4.32 7.23 -13.49
C SER A 71 -4.58 7.62 -12.03
N THR A 72 -5.61 7.02 -11.39
CA THR A 72 -5.88 7.19 -9.96
C THR A 72 -4.77 6.57 -9.11
N ILE A 73 -4.23 5.43 -9.55
CA ILE A 73 -3.10 4.77 -8.89
C ILE A 73 -1.83 5.63 -9.02
N ILE A 74 -1.55 6.14 -10.22
CA ILE A 74 -0.42 7.05 -10.47
C ILE A 74 -0.55 8.32 -9.61
N HIS A 75 -1.74 8.92 -9.53
CA HIS A 75 -1.98 10.09 -8.71
C HIS A 75 -1.75 9.80 -7.22
N SER A 76 -2.27 8.68 -6.72
CA SER A 76 -2.09 8.24 -5.34
C SER A 76 -0.62 8.01 -5.00
N PHE A 77 0.12 7.33 -5.88
CA PHE A 77 1.56 7.12 -5.76
C PHE A 77 2.30 8.46 -5.68
N LYS A 78 2.15 9.34 -6.68
CA LYS A 78 2.85 10.63 -6.74
C LYS A 78 2.54 11.52 -5.54
N LYS A 79 1.33 11.45 -5.00
CA LYS A 79 0.93 12.24 -3.84
C LYS A 79 1.69 11.80 -2.59
N ILE A 80 1.79 10.50 -2.33
CA ILE A 80 2.52 9.98 -1.18
C ILE A 80 4.03 10.16 -1.37
N ASP A 81 4.53 9.89 -2.57
CA ASP A 81 5.95 10.04 -2.94
C ASP A 81 6.48 11.45 -2.62
N LYS A 82 5.70 12.49 -2.95
CA LYS A 82 6.01 13.87 -2.58
C LYS A 82 5.85 14.15 -1.09
N ALA A 83 4.80 13.61 -0.47
CA ALA A 83 4.48 13.90 0.93
C ALA A 83 5.47 13.28 1.93
N ILE A 84 6.09 12.14 1.59
CA ILE A 84 7.06 11.46 2.49
C ILE A 84 8.27 12.34 2.81
N ALA A 85 8.69 13.20 1.88
CA ALA A 85 9.84 14.08 2.07
C ALA A 85 9.59 15.13 3.17
N ASP A 86 8.34 15.59 3.31
CA ASP A 86 7.98 16.73 4.17
C ASP A 86 7.16 16.32 5.41
N ASP A 87 6.53 15.15 5.41
CA ASP A 87 5.70 14.64 6.49
C ASP A 87 6.38 13.48 7.23
N SER A 88 7.05 13.82 8.35
CA SER A 88 7.74 12.84 9.19
C SER A 88 6.80 11.80 9.81
N LYS A 89 5.52 12.13 10.02
CA LYS A 89 4.54 11.17 10.52
C LYS A 89 4.19 10.15 9.43
N LEU A 90 3.99 10.62 8.19
CA LEU A 90 3.74 9.74 7.05
C LEU A 90 4.94 8.83 6.77
N SER A 91 6.15 9.39 6.77
CA SER A 91 7.39 8.61 6.62
C SER A 91 7.47 7.50 7.67
N LYS A 92 7.22 7.84 8.95
CA LYS A 92 7.22 6.86 10.05
C LYS A 92 6.17 5.75 9.84
N ILE A 93 4.94 6.10 9.44
CA ILE A 93 3.88 5.12 9.16
C ILE A 93 4.34 4.12 8.09
N ILE A 94 4.95 4.61 7.01
CA ILE A 94 5.40 3.76 5.90
C ILE A 94 6.52 2.83 6.35
N GLU A 95 7.51 3.35 7.08
CA GLU A 95 8.61 2.52 7.60
C GLU A 95 8.10 1.44 8.57
N GLU A 96 7.16 1.77 9.45
CA GLU A 96 6.55 0.79 10.36
C GLU A 96 5.83 -0.33 9.58
N ILE A 97 5.08 0.00 8.54
CA ILE A 97 4.40 -0.99 7.69
C ILE A 97 5.42 -1.83 6.91
N LYS A 98 6.49 -1.24 6.36
CA LYS A 98 7.57 -1.97 5.70
C LYS A 98 8.22 -2.98 6.64
N LEU A 99 8.50 -2.58 7.89
CA LEU A 99 9.05 -3.48 8.90
C LEU A 99 8.11 -4.65 9.23
N ILE A 100 6.80 -4.46 9.16
CA ILE A 100 5.84 -5.57 9.34
C ILE A 100 5.84 -6.49 8.13
N LEU A 101 5.91 -5.94 6.91
CA LEU A 101 5.89 -6.72 5.66
C LEU A 101 7.15 -7.58 5.44
N LEU A 102 8.29 -7.18 6.02
CA LEU A 102 9.57 -7.87 5.89
C LEU A 102 9.84 -8.90 7.01
N LYS A 103 8.93 -9.05 7.96
CA LYS A 103 8.97 -10.07 9.03
C LYS A 103 8.29 -11.37 8.59
#